data_AF-A0AAF0FS79-F1
#
_entry.id   AF-A0AAF0FS79-F1
#
_cell.length_a   1.000
_cell.length_b   1.000
_cell.length_c   1.000
_cell.angle_alpha   90.00
_cell.angle_beta   90.00
_cell.angle_gamma   90.00
#
_symmetry.space_group_name_H-M   'P 1'
#
loop_
_entity.id
_entity.type
_entity.pdbx_description
1 polymer ?
#
loop_
_entity_poly.entity_id
_entity_poly.type
_entity_poly.pdbx_seq_one_letter_code
_entity_poly.pdbx_strand_id
1 'polypeptide(L)'
;MKTMLFEENAFHVILVYNNGSDSVATTALAKLYEIAVKGYRRFIIHVISPMGKPYYVEKLRDLISNNIAYTLIIKYRGPNVEDLASLAHEVKDKPHLVLVSHDMIEYYNVALTRGLSVEKIS
;
A
#
# COMPACT_ATOMS: atom_id res chain seq x y z
N MET A 1 27.87 -9.57 -18.93
CA MET A 1 26.43 -9.24 -18.90
C MET A 1 25.91 -9.62 -17.52
N LYS A 2 25.52 -8.65 -16.68
CA LYS A 2 25.26 -8.88 -15.25
C LYS A 2 23.77 -9.19 -15.05
N THR A 3 23.45 -10.47 -14.90
CA THR A 3 22.09 -11.00 -14.71
C THR A 3 21.75 -11.10 -13.22
N MET A 4 21.58 -9.96 -12.54
CA MET A 4 21.26 -9.90 -11.10
C MET A 4 20.33 -8.72 -10.77
N LEU A 5 19.09 -8.69 -11.27
CA LEU A 5 18.18 -7.54 -11.02
C LEU A 5 16.68 -7.90 -10.92
N PHE A 6 16.32 -9.19 -10.84
CA PHE A 6 14.91 -9.60 -10.97
C PHE A 6 14.14 -9.76 -9.63
N GLU A 7 14.81 -9.70 -8.48
CA GLU A 7 14.14 -9.82 -7.17
C GLU A 7 14.22 -8.59 -6.26
N GLU A 8 15.14 -7.64 -6.49
CA GLU A 8 15.43 -6.55 -5.55
C GLU A 8 14.61 -5.26 -5.75
N ASN A 9 13.78 -5.16 -6.79
CA ASN A 9 13.13 -3.88 -7.18
C ASN A 9 11.59 -3.89 -7.02
N ALA A 10 11.11 -4.18 -5.81
CA ALA A 10 9.69 -4.06 -5.48
C ALA A 10 9.40 -2.73 -4.79
N PHE A 11 8.33 -2.06 -5.20
CA PHE A 11 7.81 -0.89 -4.49
C PHE A 11 6.74 -1.30 -3.48
N HIS A 12 6.85 -0.81 -2.25
CA HIS A 12 5.92 -1.13 -1.18
C HIS A 12 4.80 -0.08 -1.11
N VAL A 13 3.55 -0.52 -1.26
CA VAL A 13 2.39 0.36 -1.09
C VAL A 13 1.65 -0.07 0.16
N ILE A 14 1.58 0.79 1.17
CA ILE A 14 0.84 0.53 2.39
C ILE A 14 -0.52 1.20 2.27
N LEU A 15 -1.59 0.41 2.14
CA LEU A 15 -2.96 0.89 2.13
C LEU A 15 -3.53 0.81 3.54
N VAL A 16 -3.94 1.95 4.07
CA VAL A 16 -4.62 2.07 5.36
C VAL A 16 -6.01 2.63 5.12
N TYR A 17 -7.03 1.80 5.27
CA TYR A 17 -8.40 2.17 4.93
C TYR A 17 -9.45 1.40 5.73
N ASN A 18 -10.64 1.96 5.80
CA ASN A 18 -11.80 1.38 6.46
C ASN A 18 -12.97 1.21 5.46
N ASN A 19 -14.16 0.89 5.96
CA ASN A 19 -15.31 0.61 5.10
C ASN A 19 -15.82 1.84 4.32
N GLY A 20 -15.60 3.06 4.82
CA GLY A 20 -16.03 4.30 4.16
C GLY A 20 -15.10 4.75 3.02
N SER A 21 -14.02 4.02 2.78
CA SER A 21 -12.96 4.40 1.84
C SER A 21 -13.21 3.85 0.43
N ASP A 22 -14.25 4.33 -0.25
CA ASP A 22 -14.67 3.79 -1.55
C ASP A 22 -13.68 4.03 -2.69
N SER A 23 -12.86 5.08 -2.57
CA SER A 23 -11.87 5.50 -3.58
C SER A 23 -10.52 4.76 -3.48
N VAL A 24 -10.34 3.85 -2.50
CA VAL A 24 -9.03 3.26 -2.18
C VAL A 24 -8.42 2.51 -3.35
N ALA A 25 -9.20 1.68 -4.07
CA ALA A 25 -8.70 0.91 -5.20
C ALA A 25 -8.29 1.81 -6.36
N THR A 26 -9.13 2.77 -6.73
CA THR A 26 -8.86 3.70 -7.84
C THR A 26 -7.64 4.57 -7.55
N THR A 27 -7.53 5.07 -6.32
CA THR A 27 -6.37 5.88 -5.88
C THR A 27 -5.09 5.05 -5.87
N ALA A 28 -5.14 3.83 -5.31
CA ALA A 28 -4.00 2.92 -5.33
C ALA A 28 -3.57 2.62 -6.77
N LEU A 29 -4.51 2.32 -7.68
CA LEU A 29 -4.21 2.01 -9.07
C LEU A 29 -3.54 3.19 -9.79
N ALA A 30 -4.07 4.40 -9.62
CA ALA A 30 -3.45 5.62 -10.15
C ALA A 30 -2.00 5.80 -9.66
N LYS A 31 -1.77 5.56 -8.37
CA LYS A 31 -0.43 5.64 -7.77
C LYS A 31 0.50 4.55 -8.30
N LEU A 32 0.00 3.33 -8.54
CA LEU A 32 0.79 2.29 -9.19
C LEU A 32 1.25 2.73 -10.57
N TYR A 33 0.38 3.38 -11.36
CA TYR A 33 0.75 3.93 -12.67
C TYR A 33 1.84 5.00 -12.57
N GLU A 34 1.69 5.98 -11.66
CA GLU A 34 2.69 7.03 -11.42
C GLU A 34 4.05 6.45 -11.04
N ILE A 35 4.07 5.46 -10.14
CA ILE A 35 5.30 4.81 -9.67
C ILE A 35 5.89 3.93 -10.77
N ALA A 36 5.05 3.30 -11.60
CA ALA A 36 5.50 2.46 -12.71
C ALA A 36 6.22 3.25 -13.81
N VAL A 37 5.92 4.54 -13.99
CA VAL A 37 6.68 5.45 -14.87
C VAL A 37 8.12 5.61 -14.38
N LYS A 38 8.37 5.43 -13.07
CA LYS A 38 9.72 5.47 -12.46
C LYS A 38 10.49 4.14 -12.60
N GLY A 39 9.95 3.16 -13.33
CA GLY A 39 10.62 1.89 -13.65
C GLY A 39 10.22 0.70 -12.78
N TYR A 40 9.36 0.88 -11.78
CA TYR A 40 8.87 -0.24 -10.97
C TYR A 40 7.81 -1.05 -11.73
N ARG A 41 7.88 -2.38 -11.61
CA ARG A 41 6.91 -3.31 -12.21
C ARG A 41 6.33 -4.31 -11.21
N ARG A 42 6.90 -4.37 -10.01
CA ARG A 42 6.47 -5.25 -8.91
C ARG A 42 6.06 -4.39 -7.72
N PHE A 43 4.86 -4.63 -7.21
CA PHE A 43 4.30 -3.92 -6.08
C PHE A 43 3.91 -4.89 -4.98
N ILE A 44 4.36 -4.59 -3.76
CA ILE A 44 3.92 -5.29 -2.56
C ILE A 44 2.93 -4.38 -1.86
N ILE A 45 1.65 -4.76 -1.92
CA ILE A 45 0.56 -4.02 -1.29
C ILE A 45 0.37 -4.58 0.12
N HIS A 46 0.72 -3.79 1.12
CA HIS A 46 0.41 -4.08 2.51
C HIS A 46 -0.92 -3.44 2.88
N VAL A 47 -1.84 -4.21 3.44
CA VAL A 47 -3.15 -3.72 3.83
C VAL A 47 -3.27 -3.72 5.34
N ILE A 48 -3.61 -2.56 5.90
CA ILE A 48 -3.99 -2.39 7.31
C ILE A 48 -5.42 -1.87 7.31
N SER A 49 -6.33 -2.65 7.89
CA SER A 49 -7.75 -2.31 7.83
C SER A 49 -8.54 -2.95 8.98
N PRO A 50 -9.35 -2.16 9.71
CA PRO A 50 -10.21 -2.67 10.78
C PRO A 50 -11.34 -3.57 10.27
N MET A 51 -11.57 -3.62 8.96
CA MET A 51 -12.60 -4.46 8.34
C MET A 51 -12.30 -5.97 8.48
N GLY A 52 -11.06 -6.34 8.80
CA GLY A 52 -10.66 -7.74 8.94
C GLY A 52 -10.66 -8.51 7.62
N LYS A 53 -10.31 -9.81 7.70
CA LYS A 53 -10.44 -10.74 6.57
C LYS A 53 -11.87 -11.30 6.51
N PRO A 54 -12.45 -11.52 5.32
CA PRO A 54 -11.89 -11.27 3.98
C PRO A 54 -12.20 -9.87 3.44
N TYR A 55 -13.02 -9.07 4.13
CA TYR A 55 -13.67 -7.86 3.60
C TYR A 55 -12.73 -6.79 3.05
N TYR A 56 -11.49 -6.71 3.55
CA TYR A 56 -10.51 -5.78 2.99
C TYR A 56 -10.28 -6.01 1.49
N VAL A 57 -10.32 -7.26 1.01
CA VAL A 57 -9.97 -7.60 -0.38
C VAL A 57 -11.07 -7.21 -1.36
N GLU A 58 -12.34 -7.20 -0.93
CA GLU A 58 -13.49 -6.77 -1.74
C GLU A 58 -13.28 -5.34 -2.25
N LYS A 59 -12.82 -4.44 -1.37
CA LYS A 59 -12.50 -3.05 -1.72
C LYS A 59 -11.34 -2.91 -2.69
N LEU A 60 -10.50 -3.95 -2.86
CA LEU A 60 -9.38 -3.96 -3.80
C LEU A 60 -9.71 -4.70 -5.11
N ARG A 61 -10.95 -5.19 -5.29
CA ARG A 61 -11.34 -5.95 -6.48
C ARG A 61 -11.04 -5.20 -7.77
N ASP A 62 -11.30 -3.89 -7.82
CA ASP A 62 -11.07 -3.08 -9.01
C ASP A 62 -9.57 -2.87 -9.27
N LEU A 63 -8.77 -2.71 -8.22
CA LEU A 63 -7.31 -2.64 -8.34
C LEU A 63 -6.75 -3.94 -8.92
N ILE A 64 -7.25 -5.08 -8.46
CA ILE A 64 -6.81 -6.41 -8.92
C ILE A 64 -7.24 -6.65 -10.37
N SER A 65 -8.52 -6.40 -10.68
CA SER A 65 -9.11 -6.69 -11.99
C SER A 65 -8.57 -5.78 -13.09
N ASN A 66 -8.27 -4.52 -12.76
CA ASN A 66 -7.75 -3.54 -13.72
C ASN A 66 -6.21 -3.48 -13.75
N ASN A 67 -5.52 -4.28 -12.95
CA ASN A 67 -4.07 -4.43 -13.04
C ASN A 67 -3.69 -5.48 -14.07
N ILE A 68 -3.38 -5.04 -15.29
CA ILE A 68 -3.03 -5.92 -16.42
C ILE A 68 -1.50 -6.10 -16.56
N ALA A 69 -0.71 -5.13 -16.09
CA ALA A 69 0.71 -5.01 -16.47
C ALA A 69 1.70 -5.22 -15.31
N TYR A 70 1.26 -5.26 -14.04
CA TYR A 70 2.17 -5.29 -12.90
C TYR A 70 2.02 -6.57 -12.07
N THR A 71 3.11 -6.97 -11.42
CA THR A 71 3.06 -8.03 -10.41
C THR A 71 2.58 -7.44 -9.09
N LEU A 72 1.42 -7.90 -8.60
CA LEU A 72 0.88 -7.49 -7.30
C LEU A 72 1.01 -8.61 -6.28
N ILE A 73 1.56 -8.30 -5.11
CA ILE A 73 1.55 -9.18 -3.94
C ILE A 73 0.78 -8.46 -2.84
N ILE A 74 -0.43 -8.93 -2.51
CA ILE A 74 -1.28 -8.31 -1.50
C ILE A 74 -1.14 -9.06 -0.18
N LYS A 75 -0.79 -8.34 0.90
CA LYS A 75 -0.56 -8.88 2.24
C LYS A 75 -1.38 -8.10 3.26
N TYR A 76 -2.37 -8.75 3.88
CA TYR A 76 -3.03 -8.20 5.06
C TYR A 76 -2.07 -8.24 6.25
N ARG A 77 -1.89 -7.10 6.93
CA ARG A 77 -0.95 -6.92 8.04
C ARG A 77 -1.63 -6.81 9.40
N GLY A 78 -2.90 -6.44 9.45
CA GLY A 78 -3.68 -6.38 10.67
C GLY A 78 -4.69 -5.23 10.67
N PRO A 79 -5.48 -5.09 11.74
CA PRO A 79 -6.52 -4.07 11.83
C PRO A 79 -6.12 -2.78 12.52
N ASN A 80 -4.99 -2.73 13.23
CA ASN A 80 -4.71 -1.71 14.23
C ASN A 80 -3.52 -0.81 13.87
N VAL A 81 -3.37 0.29 14.60
CA VAL A 81 -2.30 1.27 14.39
C VAL A 81 -0.92 0.68 14.74
N GLU A 82 -0.87 -0.26 15.69
CA GLU A 82 0.34 -0.98 16.08
C GLU A 82 0.88 -1.84 14.95
N ASP A 83 0.01 -2.35 14.07
CA ASP A 83 0.41 -3.11 12.89
C ASP A 83 1.13 -2.20 11.89
N LEU A 84 0.70 -0.94 11.78
CA LEU A 84 1.38 0.08 10.95
C LEU A 84 2.75 0.43 11.54
N ALA A 85 2.81 0.64 12.85
CA ALA A 85 4.06 0.92 13.55
C ALA A 85 5.07 -0.23 13.38
N SER A 86 4.60 -1.48 13.48
CA SER A 86 5.42 -2.68 13.27
C SER A 86 5.89 -2.78 11.82
N LEU A 87 4.99 -2.59 10.86
CA LEU A 87 5.32 -2.62 9.43
C LEU A 87 6.32 -1.53 9.05
N ALA A 88 6.26 -0.35 9.67
CA ALA A 88 7.18 0.76 9.40
C ALA A 88 8.65 0.32 9.55
N HIS A 89 8.96 -0.49 10.56
CA HIS A 89 10.30 -1.03 10.77
C HIS A 89 10.77 -1.96 9.64
N GLU A 90 9.85 -2.66 8.97
CA GLU A 90 10.16 -3.58 7.85
C GLU A 90 10.37 -2.87 6.51
N VAL A 91 9.76 -1.70 6.32
CA VAL A 91 9.64 -1.04 5.00
C VAL A 91 10.34 0.32 4.90
N LYS A 92 10.71 0.95 6.02
CA LYS A 92 11.29 2.31 6.04
C LYS A 92 12.50 2.49 5.11
N ASP A 93 13.34 1.47 4.98
CA ASP A 93 14.58 1.52 4.18
C ASP A 93 14.37 1.00 2.75
N LYS A 94 13.12 0.81 2.33
CA LYS A 94 12.72 0.34 1.00
C LYS A 94 11.90 1.41 0.28
N PRO A 95 11.85 1.42 -1.06
CA PRO A 95 10.93 2.31 -1.80
C PRO A 95 9.49 2.05 -1.36
N HIS A 96 8.85 3.05 -0.76
CA HIS A 96 7.50 2.89 -0.21
C HIS A 96 6.64 4.14 -0.33
N LEU A 97 5.32 3.94 -0.24
CA LEU A 97 4.30 4.97 -0.09
C LEU A 97 3.17 4.44 0.78
N VAL A 98 2.75 5.22 1.77
CA VAL A 98 1.57 4.97 2.59
C VAL A 98 0.41 5.79 2.03
N LEU A 99 -0.71 5.15 1.72
CA LEU A 99 -1.97 5.80 1.36
C LEU A 99 -2.95 5.57 2.50
N VAL A 100 -3.37 6.65 3.16
CA VAL A 100 -4.24 6.59 4.35
C VAL A 100 -5.56 7.30 4.06
N SER A 101 -6.69 6.62 4.30
CA SER A 101 -8.01 7.24 4.22
C SER A 101 -8.12 8.50 5.06
N HIS A 102 -8.81 9.52 4.54
CA HIS A 102 -8.85 10.85 5.14
C HIS A 102 -9.32 10.87 6.61
N ASP A 103 -10.19 9.94 6.99
CA ASP A 103 -10.77 9.79 8.32
C ASP A 103 -9.91 8.97 9.30
N MET A 104 -8.85 8.31 8.82
CA MET A 104 -7.91 7.51 9.63
C MET A 104 -6.73 8.35 10.13
N ILE A 105 -7.03 9.48 10.78
CA ILE A 105 -6.05 10.51 11.20
C ILE A 105 -4.94 9.93 12.10
N GLU A 106 -5.29 9.02 13.01
CA GLU A 106 -4.33 8.40 13.92
C GLU A 106 -3.22 7.66 13.15
N TYR A 107 -3.59 6.90 12.13
CA TYR A 107 -2.66 6.15 11.28
C TYR A 107 -1.76 7.07 10.47
N TYR A 108 -2.32 8.17 9.95
CA TYR A 108 -1.55 9.19 9.23
C TYR A 108 -0.46 9.79 10.13
N ASN A 109 -0.80 10.13 11.37
CA ASN A 109 0.16 10.68 12.34
C ASN A 109 1.23 9.66 12.74
N VAL A 110 0.86 8.39 12.90
CA VAL A 110 1.83 7.30 13.15
C VAL A 110 2.77 7.14 11.96
N ALA A 111 2.27 7.14 10.72
CA ALA A 111 3.12 7.04 9.53
C ALA A 111 4.13 8.19 9.46
N LEU A 112 3.70 9.44 9.68
CA LEU A 112 4.59 10.61 9.73
C LEU A 112 5.65 10.49 10.82
N THR A 113 5.24 10.13 12.04
CA THR A 113 6.15 10.01 13.20
C THR A 113 7.19 8.92 12.99
N ARG A 114 6.86 7.88 12.21
CA ARG A 114 7.76 6.78 11.85
C ARG A 114 8.61 7.08 10.61
N GLY A 115 8.51 8.28 10.05
CA GLY A 115 9.31 8.73 8.90
C GLY A 115 8.90 8.09 7.57
N LEU A 116 7.67 7.60 7.47
CA LEU A 116 7.16 7.02 6.22
C LEU A 116 6.69 8.12 5.26
N SER A 117 6.90 7.91 3.95
CA SER A 117 6.26 8.72 2.92
C SER A 117 4.76 8.42 2.91
N VAL A 118 3.92 9.44 3.15
CA VAL A 118 2.48 9.27 3.34
C VAL A 118 1.66 10.31 2.58
N GLU A 119 0.55 9.85 1.99
CA GLU A 119 -0.47 10.67 1.32
C GLU A 119 -1.86 10.29 1.85
N LYS A 120 -2.79 11.26 1.83
CA LYS A 120 -4.20 11.01 2.17
C LYS A 120 -4.99 10.56 0.94
N ILE A 121 -5.90 9.62 1.15
CA ILE A 121 -6.91 9.21 0.17
C ILE A 121 -8.19 10.01 0.45
N SER A 122 -8.68 10.71 -0.56
CA SER A 122 -9.94 11.45 -0.54
C SER A 122 -11.13 10.53 -0.35
#